data_AF-A0A845ZQM0-F1
#
_entry.id   AF-A0A845ZQM0-F1
#
_cell.length_a   1.000
_cell.length_b   1.000
_cell.length_c   1.000
_cell.angle_alpha   90.00
_cell.angle_beta   90.00
_cell.angle_gamma   90.00
#
_symmetry.space_group_name_H-M   'P 1'
#
loop_
_entity.id
_entity.type
_entity.pdbx_description
1 polymer ?
#
loop_
_entity_poly.entity_id
_entity_poly.type
_entity_poly.pdbx_seq_one_letter_code
_entity_poly.pdbx_strand_id
1 'polypeptide(L)'
;MTNGVIQPLLNQLADVEVIKVNFYHKNLMSSREIARFRNNLSWRYRQDQLFGEPQAIFESRYDLFILTDTGIKQTSIYAPRRRELEKLRGFQLAVTLAYELRDALSPRLQAAVTWIGNGVVYLLTQVFGRSIGLVVRGVIQGIGSSVQEARFGKNPGRGK
;
A
#
# COMPACT_ATOMS: atom_id res chain seq x y z
N MET A 1 -7.91 -6.90 24.40
CA MET A 1 -7.98 -7.63 25.70
C MET A 1 -6.63 -8.17 26.22
N THR A 2 -5.57 -8.24 25.40
CA THR A 2 -4.28 -8.87 25.77
C THR A 2 -3.44 -8.08 26.79
N ASN A 3 -3.58 -6.74 26.86
CA ASN A 3 -2.89 -5.89 27.84
C ASN A 3 -3.23 -6.26 29.30
N GLY A 4 -4.43 -6.79 29.54
CA GLY A 4 -4.92 -7.14 30.87
C GLY A 4 -4.28 -8.39 31.48
N VAL A 5 -3.66 -9.26 30.66
CA VAL A 5 -3.04 -10.50 31.14
C VAL A 5 -1.52 -10.41 31.13
N ILE A 6 -0.93 -9.84 30.08
CA ILE A 6 0.53 -9.81 29.94
C ILE A 6 1.18 -8.78 30.87
N GLN A 7 0.59 -7.58 31.07
CA GLN A 7 1.19 -6.58 31.97
C GLN A 7 1.24 -7.05 33.43
N PRO A 8 0.18 -7.63 34.02
CA PRO A 8 0.27 -8.15 35.38
C PRO A 8 1.31 -9.27 35.52
N LEU A 9 1.38 -10.18 34.53
CA LEU A 9 2.39 -11.25 34.52
C LEU A 9 3.81 -10.66 34.45
N LEU A 10 4.06 -9.67 33.59
CA LEU A 10 5.36 -9.01 33.55
C LEU A 10 5.66 -8.21 34.83
N ASN A 11 4.66 -7.57 35.43
CA ASN A 11 4.86 -6.84 36.67
C ASN A 11 5.18 -7.76 37.86
N GLN A 12 4.65 -8.99 37.87
CA GLN A 12 4.83 -9.93 38.98
C GLN A 12 6.00 -10.88 38.78
N LEU A 13 6.27 -11.31 37.54
CA LEU A 13 7.21 -12.40 37.24
C LEU A 13 8.55 -11.92 36.69
N ALA A 14 8.65 -10.68 36.20
CA ALA A 14 9.86 -10.21 35.53
C ALA A 14 11.09 -10.09 36.43
N ASP A 15 10.89 -9.92 37.74
CA ASP A 15 12.00 -9.78 38.69
C ASP A 15 12.30 -11.08 39.46
N VAL A 16 11.52 -12.14 39.25
CA VAL A 16 11.73 -13.45 39.90
C VAL A 16 12.92 -14.17 39.24
N GLU A 17 14.02 -14.32 39.99
CA GLU A 17 15.28 -14.84 39.48
C GLU A 17 15.17 -16.27 38.92
N VAL A 18 14.41 -17.13 39.60
CA VAL A 18 14.14 -18.50 39.14
C VAL A 18 13.42 -18.52 37.79
N ILE A 19 12.54 -17.56 37.52
CA ILE A 19 11.81 -17.49 36.26
C ILE A 19 12.71 -16.94 35.15
N LYS A 20 13.51 -15.90 35.45
CA LYS A 20 14.48 -15.32 34.51
C LYS A 20 15.47 -16.38 34.01
N VAL A 21 16.11 -17.12 34.91
CA VAL A 21 17.15 -18.08 34.55
C VAL A 21 16.59 -19.25 33.72
N ASN A 22 15.38 -19.73 34.03
CA ASN A 22 14.83 -20.93 33.39
C ASN A 22 14.05 -20.65 32.11
N PHE A 23 13.41 -19.48 31.97
CA PHE A 23 12.44 -19.22 30.89
C PHE A 23 12.80 -18.05 29.98
N TYR A 24 13.66 -17.12 30.42
CA TYR A 24 13.93 -15.91 29.62
C TYR A 24 15.04 -16.20 28.61
N HIS A 25 14.92 -15.59 27.44
CA HIS A 25 16.03 -15.60 26.49
C HIS A 25 17.22 -14.82 27.07
N LYS A 26 18.44 -15.20 26.69
CA LYS A 26 19.68 -14.59 27.21
C LYS A 26 19.77 -13.06 27.02
N ASN A 27 19.04 -12.52 26.04
CA ASN A 27 18.94 -11.08 25.74
C ASN A 27 17.91 -10.32 26.62
N LEU A 28 17.31 -10.97 27.60
CA LEU A 28 16.36 -10.39 28.56
C LEU A 28 16.82 -10.60 30.01
N MET A 29 18.12 -10.81 30.24
CA MET A 29 18.67 -11.10 31.57
C MET A 29 18.87 -9.85 32.41
N SER A 30 19.12 -8.70 31.78
CA SER A 30 19.27 -7.44 32.52
C SER A 30 17.93 -6.75 32.78
N SER A 31 17.82 -6.09 33.94
CA SER A 31 16.64 -5.27 34.28
C SER A 31 16.36 -4.19 33.22
N ARG A 32 17.39 -3.66 32.56
CA ARG A 32 17.25 -2.68 31.47
C ARG A 32 16.63 -3.29 30.22
N GLU A 33 16.97 -4.52 29.85
CA GLU A 33 16.38 -5.21 28.71
C GLU A 33 14.91 -5.53 28.96
N ILE A 34 14.58 -6.00 30.15
CA ILE A 34 13.20 -6.24 30.59
C ILE A 34 12.39 -4.93 30.55
N ALA A 35 12.95 -3.82 31.04
CA ALA A 35 12.28 -2.52 30.97
C ALA A 35 12.04 -2.07 29.52
N ARG A 36 13.02 -2.24 28.62
CA ARG A 36 12.83 -1.95 27.18
C ARG A 36 11.76 -2.84 26.56
N PHE A 37 11.74 -4.12 26.90
CA PHE A 37 10.71 -5.06 26.43
C PHE A 37 9.31 -4.62 26.87
N ARG A 38 9.13 -4.27 28.16
CA ARG A 38 7.87 -3.74 28.71
C ARG A 38 7.44 -2.45 28.00
N ASN A 39 8.37 -1.56 27.71
CA ASN A 39 8.08 -0.31 26.99
C ASN A 39 7.63 -0.58 25.55
N ASN A 40 8.34 -1.45 24.82
CA ASN A 40 7.97 -1.83 23.46
C ASN A 40 6.59 -2.49 23.41
N LEU A 41 6.31 -3.40 24.35
CA LEU A 41 5.01 -4.06 24.47
C LEU A 41 3.90 -3.04 24.76
N SER A 42 4.14 -2.13 25.71
CA SER A 42 3.20 -1.04 26.03
C SER A 42 2.93 -0.16 24.81
N TRP A 43 3.95 0.13 24.01
CA TRP A 43 3.78 0.90 22.79
C TRP A 43 2.97 0.15 21.73
N ARG A 44 3.24 -1.14 21.55
CA ARG A 44 2.47 -2.01 20.64
C ARG A 44 0.99 -2.05 21.04
N TYR A 45 0.67 -2.14 22.32
CA TYR A 45 -0.73 -2.12 22.79
C TYR A 45 -1.40 -0.77 22.59
N ARG A 46 -0.69 0.35 22.81
CA ARG A 46 -1.26 1.67 22.52
C ARG A 46 -1.55 1.84 21.04
N GLN A 47 -0.65 1.37 20.17
CA GLN A 47 -0.88 1.39 18.73
C GLN A 47 -2.12 0.56 18.35
N ASP A 48 -2.25 -0.64 18.91
CA ASP A 48 -3.42 -1.48 18.69
C ASP A 48 -4.71 -0.82 19.19
N GLN A 49 -4.71 -0.27 20.41
CA GLN A 49 -5.87 0.41 20.98
C GLN A 49 -6.28 1.68 20.22
N LEU A 50 -5.32 2.42 19.65
CA LEU A 50 -5.57 3.67 18.95
C LEU A 50 -5.92 3.48 17.47
N PHE A 51 -5.41 2.42 16.83
CA PHE A 51 -5.57 2.20 15.40
C PHE A 51 -6.13 0.82 15.04
N GLY A 52 -5.57 -0.25 15.60
CA GLY A 52 -5.96 -1.62 15.27
C GLY A 52 -7.38 -1.96 15.70
N GLU A 53 -7.72 -1.70 16.96
CA GLU A 53 -9.03 -2.00 17.54
C GLU A 53 -10.16 -1.17 16.90
N PRO A 54 -10.03 0.17 16.69
CA PRO A 54 -11.04 0.93 15.97
C PRO A 54 -11.26 0.43 14.53
N GLN A 55 -10.18 0.06 13.83
CA GLN A 55 -10.27 -0.51 12.49
C GLN A 55 -10.99 -1.87 12.53
N ALA A 56 -10.62 -2.76 13.45
CA ALA A 56 -11.27 -4.07 13.59
C ALA A 56 -12.76 -3.92 13.95
N ILE A 57 -13.12 -2.95 14.79
CA ILE A 57 -14.52 -2.61 15.08
C ILE A 57 -15.26 -2.14 13.82
N PHE A 58 -14.66 -1.23 13.06
CA PHE A 58 -15.22 -0.71 11.80
C PHE A 58 -15.45 -1.83 10.77
N GLU A 59 -14.48 -2.73 10.62
CA GLU A 59 -14.54 -3.88 9.73
C GLU A 59 -15.40 -5.04 10.27
N SER A 60 -16.02 -4.91 11.45
CA SER A 60 -16.79 -5.98 12.12
C SER A 60 -15.99 -7.27 12.28
N ARG A 61 -14.75 -7.12 12.76
CA ARG A 61 -13.75 -8.18 12.89
C ARG A 61 -13.24 -8.28 14.32
N TYR A 62 -13.05 -9.51 14.78
CA TYR A 62 -12.23 -9.79 15.97
C TYR A 62 -10.96 -10.51 15.55
N ASP A 63 -9.84 -10.06 16.09
CA ASP A 63 -8.56 -10.71 15.93
C ASP A 63 -8.32 -11.66 17.11
N LEU A 64 -8.03 -12.93 16.81
CA LEU A 64 -7.88 -14.02 17.77
C LEU A 64 -6.49 -14.63 17.68
N PHE A 65 -5.97 -15.10 18.81
CA PHE A 65 -4.77 -15.94 18.83
C PHE A 65 -5.18 -17.40 19.02
N ILE A 66 -4.72 -18.25 18.12
CA ILE A 66 -4.92 -19.70 18.16
C ILE A 66 -3.58 -20.41 18.35
N LEU A 67 -3.61 -21.52 19.08
CA LEU A 67 -2.46 -22.41 19.19
C LEU A 67 -2.47 -23.38 18.00
N THR A 68 -1.32 -23.47 17.33
CA THR A 68 -1.09 -24.38 16.21
C THR A 68 0.15 -25.22 16.48
N ASP A 69 0.34 -26.26 15.69
CA ASP A 69 1.55 -27.10 15.65
C ASP A 69 2.85 -26.30 15.50
N THR A 70 2.79 -25.18 14.79
CA THR A 70 3.91 -24.26 14.54
C THR A 70 3.99 -23.10 15.55
N GLY A 71 3.15 -23.10 16.58
CA GLY A 71 3.10 -22.07 17.62
C GLY A 71 1.83 -21.22 17.60
N ILE A 72 1.88 -20.02 18.17
CA ILE A 72 0.73 -19.11 18.24
C ILE A 72 0.56 -18.39 16.89
N LYS A 73 -0.63 -18.49 16.29
CA LYS A 73 -0.99 -17.72 15.08
C LYS A 73 -2.11 -16.75 15.39
N GLN A 74 -2.09 -15.61 14.72
CA GLN A 74 -3.21 -14.68 14.71
C GLN A 74 -4.15 -15.05 13.57
N THR A 75 -5.45 -15.10 13.85
CA THR A 75 -6.52 -15.26 12.87
C THR A 75 -7.59 -14.21 13.10
N SER A 76 -8.50 -14.03 12.16
CA SER A 76 -9.60 -13.08 12.30
C SER A 76 -10.93 -13.75 11.99
N ILE A 77 -11.95 -13.34 12.74
CA ILE A 77 -13.33 -13.80 12.54
C ILE A 77 -14.24 -12.59 12.35
N TYR A 78 -15.26 -12.78 11.53
CA TYR A 78 -16.33 -11.80 11.40
C TYR A 78 -17.30 -11.94 12.57
N ALA A 79 -17.71 -10.81 13.15
CA ALA A 79 -18.83 -10.73 14.07
C ALA A 79 -19.42 -9.32 14.09
N PRO A 80 -20.74 -9.14 14.32
CA PRO A 80 -21.32 -7.80 14.39
C PRO A 80 -20.77 -6.99 15.57
N ARG A 81 -20.13 -5.83 15.30
CA ARG A 81 -19.54 -4.95 16.33
C ARG A 81 -20.18 -3.55 16.41
N ARG A 82 -21.46 -3.43 16.02
CA ARG A 82 -22.15 -2.12 15.91
C ARG A 82 -22.17 -1.33 17.22
N ARG A 83 -22.46 -2.00 18.34
CA ARG A 83 -22.50 -1.36 19.67
C ARG A 83 -21.13 -0.82 20.11
N GLU A 84 -20.05 -1.43 19.65
CA GLU A 84 -18.69 -0.99 19.95
C GLU A 84 -18.32 0.20 19.06
N LEU A 85 -18.69 0.16 17.78
CA LEU A 85 -18.52 1.27 16.85
C LEU A 85 -19.20 2.54 17.37
N GLU A 86 -20.43 2.42 17.87
CA GLU A 86 -21.20 3.54 18.45
C GLU A 86 -20.59 4.11 19.73
N LYS A 87 -19.70 3.37 20.39
CA LYS A 87 -18.98 3.81 21.59
C LYS A 87 -17.63 4.45 21.27
N LEU A 88 -17.13 4.35 20.04
CA LEU A 88 -15.87 5.01 19.65
C LEU A 88 -16.02 6.53 19.74
N ARG A 89 -15.00 7.19 20.29
CA ARG A 89 -14.95 8.63 20.49
C ARG A 89 -13.55 9.16 20.21
N GLY A 90 -13.46 10.47 19.97
CA GLY A 90 -12.19 11.17 19.78
C GLY A 90 -11.35 10.56 18.66
N PHE A 91 -10.07 10.27 18.96
CA PHE A 91 -9.12 9.77 17.99
C PHE A 91 -9.54 8.44 17.34
N GLN A 92 -10.14 7.53 18.10
CA GLN A 92 -10.57 6.23 17.57
C GLN A 92 -11.67 6.38 16.50
N LEU A 93 -12.61 7.30 16.72
CA LEU A 93 -13.64 7.61 15.71
C LEU A 93 -13.04 8.28 14.48
N ALA A 94 -12.03 9.14 14.65
CA ALA A 94 -11.33 9.74 13.52
C ALA A 94 -10.63 8.68 12.66
N VAL A 95 -10.06 7.64 13.26
CA VAL A 95 -9.47 6.51 12.53
C VAL A 95 -10.51 5.79 11.66
N THR A 96 -11.71 5.50 12.20
CA THR A 96 -12.75 4.83 11.41
C THR A 96 -13.24 5.68 10.26
N LEU A 97 -13.43 6.99 10.49
CA LEU A 97 -13.80 7.93 9.43
C LEU A 97 -12.72 8.05 8.36
N ALA A 98 -11.44 7.97 8.72
CA ALA A 98 -10.35 7.98 7.75
C ALA A 98 -10.38 6.74 6.83
N TYR A 99 -10.68 5.56 7.39
CA TYR A 99 -10.88 4.35 6.59
C TYR A 99 -12.11 4.47 5.68
N GLU A 100 -13.25 4.95 6.20
CA GLU A 100 -14.45 5.18 5.40
C GLU A 100 -14.20 6.17 4.25
N LEU A 101 -13.49 7.27 4.53
CA LEU A 101 -13.12 8.26 3.53
C LEU A 101 -12.19 7.67 2.47
N ARG A 102 -11.19 6.87 2.87
CA ARG A 102 -10.29 6.18 1.95
C ARG A 102 -11.08 5.29 1.00
N ASP A 103 -12.01 4.50 1.50
CA ASP A 103 -12.79 3.58 0.69
C ASP A 103 -13.74 4.33 -0.25
N ALA A 104 -14.34 5.43 0.21
CA ALA A 104 -15.17 6.30 -0.63
C ALA A 104 -14.37 7.04 -1.73
N LEU A 105 -13.10 7.37 -1.47
CA LEU A 105 -12.24 8.09 -2.42
C LEU A 105 -11.44 7.16 -3.35
N SER A 106 -11.23 5.90 -2.98
CA SER A 106 -10.43 4.93 -3.75
C SER A 106 -10.87 4.81 -5.22
N PRO A 107 -12.18 4.72 -5.55
CA PRO A 107 -12.62 4.66 -6.96
C PRO A 107 -12.25 5.92 -7.76
N ARG A 108 -12.33 7.10 -7.12
CA ARG A 108 -12.04 8.39 -7.77
C ARG A 108 -10.55 8.54 -8.04
N LEU A 109 -9.72 8.15 -7.07
CA LEU A 109 -8.27 8.14 -7.23
C LEU A 109 -7.83 7.16 -8.32
N GLN A 110 -8.40 5.95 -8.32
CA GLN A 110 -8.13 4.96 -9.35
C GLN A 110 -8.52 5.46 -10.75
N ALA A 111 -9.66 6.13 -10.88
CA ALA A 111 -10.10 6.73 -12.15
C ALA A 111 -9.13 7.82 -12.63
N ALA A 112 -8.67 8.70 -11.73
CA ALA A 112 -7.70 9.74 -12.06
C ALA A 112 -6.37 9.15 -12.52
N VAL A 113 -5.84 8.15 -11.80
CA VAL A 113 -4.59 7.45 -12.18
C VAL A 113 -4.74 6.77 -13.54
N THR A 114 -5.88 6.12 -13.78
CA THR A 114 -6.17 5.46 -15.06
C THR A 114 -6.24 6.46 -16.20
N TRP A 115 -6.90 7.62 -15.97
CA TRP A 115 -6.99 8.68 -16.98
C TRP A 115 -5.62 9.26 -17.32
N ILE A 116 -4.77 9.55 -16.32
CA ILE A 116 -3.39 10.01 -16.53
C ILE A 116 -2.59 8.95 -17.30
N GLY A 117 -2.68 7.68 -16.88
CA GLY A 117 -1.99 6.57 -17.54
C GLY A 117 -2.38 6.44 -19.02
N ASN A 118 -3.67 6.51 -19.32
CA ASN A 118 -4.18 6.51 -20.69
C ASN A 118 -3.67 7.73 -21.48
N GLY A 119 -3.59 8.91 -20.85
CA GLY A 119 -3.00 10.10 -21.44
C GLY A 119 -1.53 9.92 -21.81
N VAL A 120 -0.73 9.35 -20.90
CA VAL A 120 0.68 9.03 -21.15
C VAL A 120 0.82 8.04 -22.30
N VAL A 121 0.05 6.94 -22.28
CA VAL A 121 0.05 5.94 -23.35
C VAL A 121 -0.32 6.57 -24.70
N TYR A 122 -1.34 7.43 -24.73
CA TYR A 122 -1.75 8.15 -25.94
C TYR A 122 -0.64 9.05 -26.48
N LEU A 123 0.02 9.83 -25.62
CA LEU A 123 1.14 10.67 -26.03
C LEU A 123 2.28 9.82 -26.61
N LEU A 124 2.65 8.73 -25.94
CA LEU A 124 3.74 7.86 -26.37
C LEU A 124 3.45 7.12 -27.68
N THR A 125 2.24 6.57 -27.84
CA THR A 125 1.92 5.73 -29.00
C THR A 125 1.43 6.54 -30.19
N GLN A 126 0.47 7.44 -29.96
CA GLN A 126 -0.24 8.11 -31.04
C GLN A 126 0.50 9.35 -31.52
N VAL A 127 1.00 10.19 -30.62
CA VAL A 127 1.69 11.43 -31.01
C VAL A 127 3.05 11.12 -31.62
N PHE A 128 3.88 10.31 -30.96
CA PHE A 128 5.17 9.93 -31.55
C PHE A 128 4.99 9.03 -32.77
N GLY A 129 4.07 8.05 -32.74
CA GLY A 129 3.81 7.16 -33.88
C GLY A 129 3.34 7.91 -35.13
N ARG A 130 2.39 8.86 -34.98
CA ARG A 130 1.96 9.72 -36.10
C ARG A 130 3.05 10.66 -36.57
N SER A 131 3.83 11.23 -35.65
CA SER A 131 4.94 12.11 -36.00
C SER A 131 5.98 11.39 -36.85
N ILE A 132 6.39 10.17 -36.44
CA ILE A 132 7.29 9.32 -37.22
C ILE A 132 6.67 8.98 -38.59
N GLY A 133 5.39 8.61 -38.63
CA GLY A 133 4.69 8.29 -39.87
C GLY A 133 4.65 9.45 -40.88
N LEU A 134 4.47 10.69 -40.40
CA LEU A 134 4.50 11.90 -41.24
C LEU A 134 5.89 12.17 -41.81
N VAL A 135 6.95 12.01 -41.01
CA VAL A 135 8.33 12.17 -41.47
C VAL A 135 8.64 11.15 -42.58
N VAL A 136 8.31 9.88 -42.36
CA VAL A 136 8.51 8.82 -43.39
C VAL A 136 7.74 9.15 -44.67
N ARG A 137 6.48 9.58 -44.56
CA ARG A 137 5.66 9.94 -45.71
C ARG A 137 6.21 11.15 -46.48
N GLY A 138 6.71 12.16 -45.77
CA GLY A 138 7.37 13.33 -46.36
C GLY A 138 8.65 12.97 -47.12
N VAL A 139 9.47 12.07 -46.56
CA VAL A 139 10.69 11.57 -47.23
C VAL A 139 10.35 10.81 -48.51
N ILE A 140 9.38 9.88 -48.46
CA ILE A 140 8.96 9.11 -49.64
C ILE A 140 8.42 10.03 -50.73
N GLN A 141 7.59 11.02 -50.37
CA GLN A 141 7.04 11.97 -51.33
C GLN A 141 8.12 12.87 -51.96
N GLY A 142 9.09 13.34 -51.18
CA GLY A 142 10.20 14.16 -51.69
C GLY A 142 11.15 13.40 -52.63
N ILE A 143 11.37 12.10 -52.38
CA ILE A 143 12.12 11.24 -53.30
C ILE A 143 11.30 10.98 -54.57
N GLY A 144 10.01 10.72 -54.43
CA GLY A 144 9.11 10.48 -55.57
C GLY A 144 9.02 11.68 -56.52
N SER A 145 8.89 12.90 -55.99
CA SER A 145 8.81 14.13 -56.79
C SER A 145 10.13 14.44 -57.50
N SER A 146 11.27 14.31 -56.82
CA SER A 146 12.59 14.56 -57.42
C SER A 146 12.94 13.58 -58.54
N VAL A 147 12.52 12.31 -58.42
CA VAL A 147 12.68 11.31 -59.49
C VAL A 147 11.75 11.60 -60.68
N GLN A 148 10.53 12.08 -60.44
CA GLN A 148 9.59 12.45 -61.49
C GLN A 148 10.08 13.69 -62.26
N GLU A 149 10.57 14.70 -61.55
CA GLU A 149 11.13 15.93 -62.13
C GLU A 149 12.42 15.66 -62.92
N ALA A 150 13.30 14.79 -62.43
CA ALA A 150 14.49 14.35 -63.16
C ALA A 150 14.16 13.55 -64.45
N ARG A 151 13.00 12.87 -64.48
CA ARG A 151 12.51 12.14 -65.68
C ARG A 151 11.80 13.05 -66.67
N PHE A 152 11.07 14.07 -66.22
CA PHE A 152 10.34 15.02 -67.08
C PHE A 152 11.16 16.24 -67.51
N GLY A 153 12.27 16.58 -66.83
CA GLY A 153 13.19 17.66 -67.21
C GLY A 153 14.12 17.34 -68.38
N LYS A 154 14.06 16.13 -68.94
CA LYS A 154 14.91 15.67 -70.05
C LYS A 154 14.12 15.54 -71.34
N ASN A 155 13.56 16.65 -71.83
CA ASN A 155 13.17 16.77 -73.24
C ASN A 155 14.03 17.86 -73.90
N PRO A 156 15.22 17.53 -74.45
CA PRO A 156 15.97 18.48 -75.23
C PRO A 156 15.25 18.65 -76.57
N GLY A 157 14.91 19.89 -76.90
CA GLY A 157 14.44 20.22 -78.24
C GLY A 157 15.38 19.72 -79.32
N ARG A 158 14.81 19.05 -80.33
CA ARG A 158 15.40 18.76 -81.65
C ARG A 158 14.24 18.30 -82.53
N GLY A 159 13.96 18.83 -83.72
CA GLY A 159 14.60 19.86 -84.53
C GLY A 159 13.57 20.42 -85.52
N LYS A 160 14.07 21.28 -86.40
CA LYS A 160 13.39 21.91 -87.53
C LYS A 160 12.66 20.93 -88.45
#